data_AF-A0A261FGA2-F1
#
_entry.id   AF-A0A261FGA2-F1
#
_cell.length_a   1.000
_cell.length_b   1.000
_cell.length_c   1.000
_cell.angle_alpha   90.00
_cell.angle_beta   90.00
_cell.angle_gamma   90.00
#
_symmetry.space_group_name_H-M   'P 1'
#
loop_
_entity.id
_entity.type
_entity.pdbx_description
1 polymer ?
#
loop_
_entity_poly.entity_id
_entity_poly.type
_entity_poly.pdbx_seq_one_letter_code
_entity_poly.pdbx_strand_id
1 'polypeptide(L)'
;MHNHPYVSEAHEGKPWFEWIVLGVVVFATVLAFLGYTMAATAVLAVTAITTGLIRLIMRERSPWKVRSVAFDSFIGIALGIGLLVTYLSFFGLFGHAIL
;
A
#
# COMPACT_ATOMS: atom_id res chain seq x y z
N MET A 1 -37.43 -25.83 2.50
CA MET A 1 -36.61 -24.75 1.93
C MET A 1 -35.50 -24.45 2.92
N HIS A 2 -34.33 -25.07 2.75
CA HIS A 2 -33.15 -24.78 3.57
C HIS A 2 -32.54 -23.49 3.03
N ASN A 3 -32.78 -22.38 3.73
CA ASN A 3 -32.11 -21.11 3.46
C ASN A 3 -30.64 -21.29 3.84
N HIS A 4 -29.80 -21.66 2.87
CA HIS A 4 -28.36 -21.56 3.03
C HIS A 4 -28.07 -20.08 3.30
N PRO A 5 -27.43 -19.73 4.43
CA PRO A 5 -27.14 -18.34 4.75
C PRO A 5 -26.33 -17.76 3.60
N TYR A 6 -26.65 -16.53 3.22
CA TYR A 6 -25.95 -15.82 2.14
C TYR A 6 -24.50 -15.57 2.58
N VAL A 7 -23.63 -16.53 2.29
CA VAL A 7 -22.21 -16.49 2.61
C VAL A 7 -21.51 -15.68 1.53
N SER A 8 -20.91 -14.58 1.94
CA SER A 8 -20.16 -13.63 1.11
C SER A 8 -18.85 -14.17 0.52
N GLU A 9 -18.54 -15.45 0.74
CA GLU A 9 -17.31 -16.11 0.27
C GLU A 9 -17.39 -16.49 -1.23
N ALA A 10 -18.58 -16.72 -1.80
CA ALA A 10 -18.70 -17.13 -3.20
C ALA A 10 -18.31 -16.04 -4.23
N HIS A 11 -18.13 -14.79 -3.77
CA HIS A 11 -17.65 -13.65 -4.56
C HIS A 11 -16.24 -13.18 -4.16
N GLU A 12 -15.52 -13.91 -3.30
CA GLU A 12 -14.10 -13.68 -3.07
C GLU A 12 -13.33 -14.05 -4.34
N GLY A 13 -13.20 -13.08 -5.24
CA GLY A 13 -12.30 -13.17 -6.37
C GLY A 13 -10.89 -13.56 -5.89
N LYS A 14 -10.18 -14.33 -6.72
CA LYS A 14 -8.79 -14.75 -6.48
C LYS A 14 -7.96 -13.54 -6.01
N PRO A 15 -7.14 -13.64 -4.93
CA PRO A 15 -6.42 -12.51 -4.32
C PRO A 15 -5.20 -12.03 -5.14
N TRP A 16 -5.32 -12.02 -6.47
CA TRP A 16 -4.28 -11.64 -7.43
C TRP A 16 -3.63 -10.28 -7.12
N PHE A 17 -4.42 -9.30 -6.66
CA PHE A 17 -3.92 -7.98 -6.31
C PHE A 17 -3.01 -7.99 -5.08
N GLU A 18 -3.35 -8.79 -4.06
CA GLU A 18 -2.54 -8.93 -2.85
C GLU A 18 -1.16 -9.52 -3.16
N TRP A 19 -1.12 -10.50 -4.08
CA TRP A 19 0.13 -11.08 -4.56
C TRP A 19 1.00 -10.10 -5.36
N ILE A 20 0.40 -9.20 -6.14
CA ILE A 20 1.13 -8.14 -6.85
C ILE A 20 1.75 -7.18 -5.84
N VAL A 21 0.98 -6.70 -4.87
CA VAL A 21 1.48 -5.80 -3.81
C VAL A 21 2.60 -6.47 -3.02
N LEU A 22 2.44 -7.74 -2.67
CA LEU A 22 3.47 -8.52 -1.99
C LEU A 22 4.76 -8.60 -2.82
N GLY A 23 4.66 -8.84 -4.13
CA GLY A 23 5.81 -8.83 -5.04
C GLY A 23 6.54 -7.48 -5.05
N VAL A 24 5.80 -6.37 -5.05
CA VAL A 24 6.38 -5.02 -5.01
C VAL A 24 7.10 -4.75 -3.68
N VAL A 25 6.53 -5.19 -2.54
CA VAL A 25 7.16 -5.05 -1.22
C VAL A 25 8.46 -5.85 -1.13
N VAL A 26 8.47 -7.09 -1.66
CA VAL A 26 9.69 -7.90 -1.74
C VAL A 26 10.75 -7.22 -2.59
N PHE A 27 10.37 -6.69 -3.75
CA PHE A 27 11.27 -5.94 -4.63
C PHE A 27 11.86 -4.70 -3.94
N ALA A 28 11.03 -3.91 -3.25
CA ALA A 28 11.50 -2.76 -2.48
C ALA A 28 12.47 -3.16 -1.35
N THR A 29 12.24 -4.30 -0.70
CA THR A 29 13.14 -4.84 0.32
C THR A 29 14.51 -5.20 -0.26
N VAL A 30 14.53 -5.81 -1.45
CA VAL A 30 15.77 -6.11 -2.17
C VAL A 30 16.52 -4.83 -2.54
N LEU A 31 15.82 -3.81 -3.05
CA LEU A 31 16.43 -2.50 -3.34
C LEU A 31 17.03 -1.85 -2.10
N ALA A 32 16.35 -1.93 -0.96
CA ALA A 32 16.85 -1.42 0.32
C ALA A 32 18.11 -2.17 0.77
N PHE A 33 18.11 -3.51 0.63
CA PHE A 33 19.27 -4.34 0.97
C PHE A 33 20.51 -4.03 0.13
N LEU A 34 20.31 -3.65 -1.14
CA LEU A 34 21.39 -3.23 -2.06
C LEU A 34 21.88 -1.79 -1.82
N GLY A 35 21.32 -1.07 -0.85
CA GLY A 35 21.69 0.31 -0.52
C GLY A 35 20.94 1.39 -1.32
N TYR A 36 20.03 1.01 -2.22
CA TYR A 36 19.16 1.94 -2.95
C TYR A 36 17.93 2.35 -2.12
N THR A 37 18.18 2.87 -0.91
CA THR A 37 17.15 3.23 0.07
C THR A 37 16.20 4.29 -0.45
N MET A 38 16.68 5.26 -1.25
CA MET A 38 15.84 6.26 -1.91
C MET A 38 14.81 5.60 -2.84
N ALA A 39 15.27 4.71 -3.70
CA ALA A 39 14.41 4.01 -4.66
C ALA A 39 13.43 3.08 -3.96
N ALA A 40 13.88 2.33 -2.94
CA ALA A 40 13.01 1.47 -2.14
C ALA A 40 11.88 2.25 -1.46
N THR A 41 12.21 3.40 -0.85
CA THR A 41 11.23 4.24 -0.15
C THR A 41 10.24 4.87 -1.12
N ALA A 42 10.71 5.34 -2.28
CA ALA A 42 9.85 5.88 -3.33
C ALA A 42 8.89 4.82 -3.89
N VAL A 43 9.38 3.60 -4.15
CA VAL A 43 8.55 2.49 -4.63
C VAL A 43 7.46 2.14 -3.62
N LEU A 44 7.78 2.04 -2.33
CA LEU A 44 6.79 1.76 -1.29
C LEU A 44 5.77 2.90 -1.13
N ALA A 45 6.23 4.15 -1.15
CA ALA A 45 5.35 5.32 -1.03
C ALA A 45 4.36 5.41 -2.21
N VAL A 46 4.86 5.26 -3.44
CA VAL A 46 4.03 5.25 -4.65
C VAL A 46 3.04 4.09 -4.61
N THR A 47 3.48 2.90 -4.19
CA THR A 47 2.62 1.73 -4.07
C THR A 47 1.49 1.96 -3.07
N ALA A 48 1.80 2.50 -1.88
CA ALA A 48 0.82 2.78 -0.83
C ALA A 48 -0.20 3.85 -1.23
N ILE A 49 0.24 4.90 -1.94
CA ILE A 49 -0.66 5.94 -2.47
C ILE A 49 -1.54 5.34 -3.58
N THR A 50 -0.95 4.58 -4.49
CA THR A 50 -1.67 4.00 -5.63
C THR A 50 -2.72 2.98 -5.17
N THR A 51 -2.39 2.12 -4.20
CA THR A 51 -3.36 1.17 -3.62
C THR A 51 -4.50 1.90 -2.91
N GLY A 52 -4.21 2.98 -2.18
CA GLY A 52 -5.22 3.85 -1.58
C GLY A 52 -6.12 4.55 -2.61
N LEU A 53 -5.56 5.03 -3.72
CA LEU A 53 -6.31 5.66 -4.81
C LEU A 53 -7.19 4.66 -5.58
N ILE A 54 -6.65 3.49 -5.94
CA ILE A 54 -7.41 2.40 -6.58
C ILE A 54 -8.63 2.05 -5.72
N ARG A 55 -8.48 2.09 -4.40
CA ARG A 55 -9.57 1.84 -3.49
C ARG A 55 -10.66 2.92 -3.49
N LEU A 56 -10.28 4.19 -3.56
CA LEU A 56 -11.25 5.29 -3.70
C LEU A 56 -12.04 5.17 -5.02
N ILE A 57 -11.39 4.77 -6.10
CA ILE A 57 -12.00 4.65 -7.43
C ILE A 57 -12.91 3.42 -7.52
N MET A 58 -12.46 2.26 -7.01
CA MET A 58 -13.20 1.00 -7.18
C MET A 58 -14.26 0.73 -6.11
N ARG A 59 -14.23 1.44 -4.97
CA ARG A 59 -15.24 1.46 -3.87
C ARG A 59 -15.91 0.12 -3.57
N GLU A 60 -16.99 -0.25 -4.29
CA GLU A 60 -17.80 -1.47 -4.09
C GLU A 60 -17.37 -2.68 -4.95
N ARG A 61 -16.56 -2.47 -5.99
CA ARG A 61 -15.95 -3.54 -6.82
C ARG A 61 -14.48 -3.76 -6.50
N SER A 62 -14.02 -3.32 -5.33
CA SER A 62 -12.61 -3.45 -4.98
C SER A 62 -12.18 -4.92 -5.03
N PRO A 63 -11.11 -5.28 -5.75
CA PRO A 63 -10.68 -6.66 -5.96
C PRO A 63 -10.14 -7.36 -4.70
N TRP A 64 -10.30 -6.75 -3.52
CA TRP A 64 -9.89 -7.28 -2.23
C TRP A 64 -10.95 -6.99 -1.13
N LYS A 65 -11.21 -7.97 -0.27
CA LYS A 65 -12.28 -7.96 0.75
C LYS A 65 -11.92 -7.06 1.92
N VAL A 66 -12.69 -6.00 2.18
CA VAL A 66 -12.44 -5.11 3.34
C VAL A 66 -13.70 -4.53 3.96
N ARG A 67 -13.55 -4.32 5.26
CA ARG A 67 -14.50 -3.88 6.28
C ARG A 67 -14.76 -2.35 6.28
N SER A 68 -14.00 -1.52 5.56
CA SER A 68 -14.30 -0.09 5.26
C SER A 68 -13.36 0.52 4.19
N VAL A 69 -13.92 1.11 3.12
CA VAL A 69 -13.16 1.75 2.01
C VAL A 69 -12.40 2.99 2.48
N ALA A 70 -13.01 3.80 3.36
CA ALA A 70 -12.44 5.07 3.82
C ALA A 70 -11.21 4.84 4.70
N PHE A 71 -11.25 3.82 5.56
CA PHE A 71 -10.14 3.48 6.46
C PHE A 71 -8.88 3.06 5.69
N ASP A 72 -9.02 2.14 4.74
CA ASP A 72 -7.88 1.58 4.01
C ASP A 72 -7.24 2.63 3.07
N SER A 73 -8.06 3.48 2.44
CA SER A 73 -7.56 4.60 1.62
C SER A 73 -6.81 5.64 2.48
N PHE A 74 -7.33 5.95 3.67
CA PHE A 74 -6.67 6.86 4.60
C PHE A 74 -5.30 6.33 5.05
N ILE A 75 -5.23 5.06 5.46
CA ILE A 75 -3.97 4.44 5.91
C ILE A 75 -2.96 4.38 4.75
N GLY A 76 -3.37 3.97 3.55
CA GLY A 76 -2.47 3.91 2.39
C GLY A 76 -1.87 5.26 2.02
N ILE A 77 -2.71 6.30 1.96
CA ILE A 77 -2.27 7.67 1.63
C ILE A 77 -1.40 8.24 2.76
N ALA A 78 -1.81 8.09 4.02
CA ALA A 78 -1.05 8.57 5.18
C ALA A 78 0.31 7.88 5.29
N LEU A 79 0.39 6.57 5.06
CA LEU A 79 1.65 5.82 5.03
C LEU A 79 2.57 6.32 3.91
N GLY A 80 2.04 6.49 2.70
CA GLY A 80 2.85 6.94 1.56
C GLY A 80 3.38 8.37 1.74
N ILE A 81 2.54 9.30 2.20
CA ILE A 81 2.98 10.66 2.52
C ILE A 81 3.97 10.65 3.69
N GLY A 82 3.69 9.88 4.75
CA GLY A 82 4.55 9.75 5.92
C GLY A 82 5.94 9.26 5.55
N LEU A 83 6.05 8.22 4.71
CA LEU A 83 7.33 7.70 4.21
C LEU A 83 8.15 8.77 3.48
N LEU A 84 7.52 9.56 2.62
CA LEU A 84 8.20 10.64 1.89
C LEU A 84 8.67 11.76 2.85
N VAL A 85 7.82 12.17 3.79
CA VAL A 85 8.17 13.18 4.78
C VAL A 85 9.32 12.73 5.66
N THR A 86 9.29 11.48 6.15
CA THR A 86 10.38 10.91 6.95
C THR A 86 11.67 10.87 6.15
N TYR A 87 11.63 10.38 4.91
CA TYR A 87 12.81 10.31 4.05
C TYR A 87 13.43 11.70 3.78
N LEU A 88 12.60 12.68 3.44
CA LEU A 88 13.04 14.07 3.23
C LEU A 88 13.55 14.72 4.53
N SER A 89 12.99 14.37 5.69
CA SER A 89 13.47 14.88 6.97
C SER A 89 14.88 14.39 7.27
N PHE A 90 15.16 13.10 7.06
CA PHE A 90 16.49 12.53 7.28
C PHE A 90 17.53 13.05 6.28
N PHE A 91 17.21 13.07 4.97
CA PHE A 91 18.17 13.44 3.94
C PHE A 91 18.26 14.96 3.69
N GLY A 92 17.14 15.68 3.80
CA GLY A 92 17.06 17.12 3.51
C GLY A 92 17.24 18.03 4.72
N LEU A 93 16.78 17.63 5.91
CA LEU A 93 16.89 18.48 7.11
C LEU A 93 18.11 18.10 7.98
N PHE A 94 18.28 16.80 8.26
CA PHE A 94 19.41 16.33 9.09
C PHE A 94 20.73 16.19 8.32
N GLY A 95 20.70 15.94 7.02
CA GLY A 95 21.91 15.88 6.17
C GLY A 95 22.65 17.21 6.03
N HIS A 96 21.93 18.34 6.10
CA HIS A 96 22.50 19.69 6.05
C HIS A 96 22.89 20.26 7.42
N ALA A 97 22.45 19.64 8.52
CA ALA A 97 22.72 20.12 9.88
C ALA A 97 23.96 19.47 10.52
N ILE A 98 24.52 18.44 9.90
CA ILE A 98 25.64 17.63 10.43
C ILE A 98 26.94 17.80 9.61
N LEU A 99 26.90 18.53 8.49
CA LEU A 99 28.07 18.99 7.72
C LEU A 99 28.35 20.47 7.99
#